data_AF-A0A380CDW8-F1
#
_entry.id   AF-A0A380CDW8-F1
#
_cell.length_a   1.000
_cell.length_b   1.000
_cell.length_c   1.000
_cell.angle_alpha   90.00
_cell.angle_beta   90.00
_cell.angle_gamma   90.00
#
_symmetry.space_group_name_H-M   'P 1'
#
loop_
_entity.id
_entity.type
_entity.pdbx_description
1 polymer ?
#
loop_
_entity_poly.entity_id
_entity_poly.type
_entity_poly.pdbx_seq_one_letter_code
_entity_poly.pdbx_strand_id
1 'polypeptide(L)' 'MAENFLNKAKDAAKSVSDKLKNVDNEKAQQASEQIDKFTGGNKEDNNDNKDEK' A
#
# COMPACT_ATOMS: atom_id res chain seq x y z
N MET A 1 -30.64 13.18 -22.40
CA MET A 1 -29.23 12.87 -22.71
C MET A 1 -28.28 13.03 -21.51
N ALA A 2 -28.54 13.90 -20.53
CA ALA A 2 -27.67 14.08 -19.36
C ALA A 2 -27.69 12.92 -18.34
N GLU A 3 -28.81 12.21 -18.23
CA GLU A 3 -28.99 11.11 -17.27
C GLU A 3 -28.07 9.91 -17.57
N ASN A 4 -27.88 9.58 -18.85
CA ASN A 4 -26.93 8.54 -19.29
C ASN A 4 -25.48 8.91 -19.02
N PHE A 5 -25.13 10.21 -19.09
CA PHE A 5 -23.78 10.67 -18.82
C PHE A 5 -23.44 10.56 -17.33
N LEU A 6 -24.38 10.98 -16.47
CA LEU A 6 -24.19 10.89 -15.01
C LEU A 6 -24.08 9.43 -14.53
N ASN A 7 -24.90 8.53 -15.08
CA ASN A 7 -24.83 7.11 -14.73
C ASN A 7 -23.50 6.50 -15.19
N LYS A 8 -23.05 6.79 -16.41
CA LYS A 8 -21.76 6.33 -16.93
C LYS A 8 -20.57 6.88 -16.13
N ALA A 9 -20.64 8.13 -15.67
CA ALA A 9 -19.64 8.71 -14.80
C ALA A 9 -19.57 8.02 -13.43
N LYS A 10 -20.72 7.68 -12.84
CA LYS A 10 -20.79 6.93 -11.58
C LYS A 10 -20.25 5.52 -11.71
N ASP A 11 -20.58 4.81 -12.80
CA ASP A 11 -20.07 3.46 -13.05
C ASP A 11 -18.55 3.45 -13.29
N ALA A 12 -18.03 4.45 -14.03
CA ALA A 12 -16.60 4.62 -14.23
C ALA A 12 -15.88 4.91 -12.90
N ALA A 13 -16.41 5.82 -12.08
CA ALA A 13 -15.85 6.15 -10.78
C ALA A 13 -15.84 4.93 -9.84
N LYS A 14 -16.93 4.14 -9.85
CA LYS A 14 -17.03 2.91 -9.06
C LYS A 14 -16.01 1.86 -9.51
N SER A 15 -15.87 1.64 -10.82
CA SER A 15 -14.88 0.71 -11.37
C SER A 15 -13.44 1.11 -11.04
N VAL A 16 -13.11 2.40 -11.10
CA VAL A 16 -11.79 2.89 -10.70
C VAL A 16 -11.58 2.72 -9.19
N SER A 17 -12.58 3.04 -8.37
CA SER A 17 -12.50 2.87 -6.91
C SER A 17 -12.34 1.40 -6.51
N ASP A 18 -13.08 0.48 -7.13
CA ASP A 18 -12.97 -0.96 -6.86
C ASP A 18 -11.62 -1.52 -7.34
N LYS A 19 -11.08 -1.02 -8.45
CA LYS A 19 -9.72 -1.36 -8.89
C LYS A 19 -8.67 -0.85 -7.92
N LEU A 20 -8.77 0.38 -7.43
CA LEU A 20 -7.82 0.91 -6.43
C LEU A 20 -7.87 0.09 -5.13
N LYS A 21 -9.07 -0.19 -4.61
CA LYS A 21 -9.25 -1.04 -3.41
C LYS A 21 -8.59 -2.42 -3.53
N ASN A 22 -8.63 -3.02 -4.72
CA ASN A 22 -8.02 -4.34 -4.96
C ASN A 22 -6.54 -4.27 -5.32
N VAL A 23 -6.09 -3.18 -5.97
CA VAL A 23 -4.69 -2.99 -6.39
C VAL A 23 -3.80 -2.57 -5.22
N ASP A 24 -4.36 -1.96 -4.17
CA ASP A 24 -3.57 -1.34 -3.11
C ASP A 24 -3.13 -2.29 -2.00
N ASN A 25 -3.62 -3.53 -1.89
CA ASN A 25 -3.17 -4.37 -0.77
C ASN A 25 -1.90 -5.16 -1.11
N GLU A 26 -1.88 -5.92 -2.21
CA GLU A 26 -0.72 -6.75 -2.55
C GLU A 26 0.47 -5.93 -3.06
N LYS A 27 0.23 -4.94 -3.93
CA LYS A 27 1.31 -4.09 -4.43
C LYS A 27 1.81 -3.12 -3.39
N ALA A 28 0.95 -2.58 -2.52
CA ALA A 28 1.45 -1.74 -1.43
C ALA A 28 2.19 -2.59 -0.41
N GLN A 29 1.75 -3.80 -0.08
CA GLN A 29 2.53 -4.71 0.78
C GLN A 29 3.89 -5.04 0.16
N GLN A 30 3.95 -5.41 -1.12
CA GLN A 30 5.23 -5.66 -1.81
C GLN A 30 6.12 -4.42 -1.87
N ALA A 31 5.55 -3.23 -2.09
CA ALA A 31 6.30 -1.98 -2.08
C ALA A 31 6.78 -1.64 -0.67
N SER A 32 5.93 -1.81 0.36
CA SER A 32 6.28 -1.66 1.77
C SER A 32 7.38 -2.62 2.19
N GLU A 33 7.31 -3.90 1.81
CA GLU A 33 8.37 -4.87 2.07
C GLU A 33 9.68 -4.54 1.36
N GLN A 34 9.61 -4.06 0.11
CA GLN A 34 10.81 -3.65 -0.63
C GLN A 34 11.44 -2.40 -0.01
N ILE A 35 10.62 -1.42 0.40
CA ILE A 35 11.07 -0.22 1.10
C ILE A 35 11.68 -0.64 2.43
N ASP A 36 11.03 -1.49 3.22
CA ASP A 36 11.55 -2.02 4.48
C ASP A 36 12.90 -2.72 4.28
N LYS A 37 13.01 -3.64 3.32
CA LYS A 37 14.28 -4.31 2.98
C LYS A 37 15.35 -3.32 2.53
N PHE A 38 14.99 -2.31 1.74
CA PHE A 38 15.93 -1.31 1.20
C PHE A 38 16.40 -0.32 2.26
N THR A 39 15.51 0.14 3.15
CA THR A 39 15.84 1.07 4.23
C THR A 39 16.42 0.36 5.45
N GLY A 40 16.66 -0.96 5.37
CA GLY A 40 17.23 -1.74 6.47
C GLY A 40 16.25 -1.98 7.62
N GLY A 41 14.94 -1.92 7.31
CA GLY A 41 13.79 -2.35 8.10
C GLY A 41 14.02 -2.23 9.57
N ASN A 42 13.97 -0.99 10.07
CA ASN A 42 14.16 -0.59 11.46
C ASN A 42 14.93 -1.65 12.25
N LYS A 43 16.17 -1.94 11.85
CA LYS A 43 17.16 -2.47 12.78
C LYS A 43 17.33 -1.36 13.79
N GLU A 44 16.42 -1.30 14.75
CA GLU A 44 16.82 -1.09 16.12
C GLU A 44 17.95 -2.09 16.32
N ASP A 45 19.17 -1.60 16.11
CA ASP A 45 20.37 -2.12 16.71
C ASP A 45 20.09 -2.16 18.21
N ASN A 46 19.38 -3.20 18.66
CA ASN A 46 19.36 -3.65 20.04
C ASN A 46 20.77 -4.22 20.30
N ASN A 47 21.72 -3.30 20.36
CA ASN A 47 23.11 -3.50 20.77
C ASN A 47 23.22 -3.45 22.29
N ASP A 48 22.19 -3.87 23.01
CA ASP A 48 22.17 -3.92 24.47
C ASP A 48 22.03 -5.37 24.92
N ASN A 49 23.19 -6.02 25.06
CA ASN A 49 23.56 -6.87 26.19
C ASN A 49 24.63 -7.89 25.77
N LYS A 50 25.87 -7.42 25.73
CA LYS A 50 27.03 -8.29 25.84
C LYS A 50 28.04 -7.69 26.81
N ASP A 51 27.58 -7.42 28.04
CA ASP A 51 28.48 -7.26 29.18
C ASP A 51 28.58 -8.60 29.91
N GLU A 52 29.52 -9.43 29.43
CA GLU A 52 30.19 -10.41 30.27
C GLU A 52 31.28 -9.66 31.06
N LYS A 53 31.02 -9.36 32.34
CA LYS A 53 32.07 -9.25 33.35
C LYS A 53 31.59 -9.41 34.78
#